data_AF-A0A5M6ACH7-F1
#
_entry.id   AF-A0A5M6ACH7-F1
#
_cell.length_a   1.000
_cell.length_b   1.000
_cell.length_c   1.000
_cell.angle_alpha   90.00
_cell.angle_beta   90.00
_cell.angle_gamma   90.00
#
_symmetry.space_group_name_H-M   'P 1'
#
loop_
_entity.id
_entity.type
_entity.pdbx_description
1 polymer ?
#
loop_
_entity_poly.entity_id
_entity_poly.type
_entity_poly.pdbx_seq_one_letter_code
_entity_poly.pdbx_strand_id
1 'polypeptide(L)'
;MLFIISSLPTQPIQAKIKGSYTELEVAFEGKWMSKTRSLSPIPFTASISGDQLTLECTSPDYDVNITIVNANGQPVWQCDIAAPETSFVSIPLDSLPQGSYTIEISNDYGGYLQGTFQL
;
A
#
# COMPACT_ATOMS: atom_id res chain seq x y z
N MET A 1 39.55 14.98 40.95
CA MET A 1 39.24 13.99 39.90
C MET A 1 38.55 14.75 38.78
N LEU A 2 39.17 14.85 37.61
CA LEU A 2 38.78 15.74 36.50
C LEU A 2 38.02 14.90 35.46
N PHE A 3 36.76 15.22 35.18
CA PHE A 3 35.98 14.53 34.14
C PHE A 3 35.92 15.43 32.90
N ILE A 4 36.60 15.02 31.84
CA ILE A 4 36.52 15.65 30.52
C ILE A 4 35.32 15.03 29.81
N ILE A 5 34.22 15.76 29.66
CA ILE A 5 33.12 15.37 28.77
C ILE A 5 33.48 15.77 27.34
N SER A 6 33.95 14.81 26.54
CA SER A 6 34.12 14.99 25.09
C SER A 6 32.74 14.93 24.44
N SER A 7 32.14 16.09 24.15
CA SER A 7 30.97 16.17 23.28
C SER A 7 31.42 16.00 21.82
N LEU A 8 31.15 14.85 21.21
CA LEU A 8 31.14 14.74 19.75
C LEU A 8 29.98 15.61 19.23
N PRO A 9 30.21 16.49 18.23
CA PRO A 9 29.09 17.10 17.53
C PRO A 9 28.35 15.99 16.79
N THR A 10 27.17 15.62 17.27
CA THR A 10 26.19 14.87 16.50
C THR A 10 25.77 15.80 15.36
N GLN A 11 26.32 15.57 14.17
CA GLN A 11 25.75 16.16 12.97
C GLN A 11 24.30 15.69 12.89
N PRO A 12 23.31 16.59 12.72
CA PRO A 12 21.99 16.13 12.34
C PRO A 12 22.17 15.42 11.00
N ILE A 13 21.92 14.11 10.98
CA ILE A 13 21.73 13.37 9.73
C ILE A 13 20.44 13.94 9.17
N GLN A 14 20.57 15.02 8.40
CA GLN A 14 19.50 15.52 7.56
C GLN A 14 19.34 14.46 6.48
N ALA A 15 18.40 13.54 6.71
CA ALA A 15 17.93 12.64 5.69
C ALA A 15 17.43 13.51 4.54
N LYS A 16 18.21 13.48 3.46
CA LYS A 16 17.95 13.94 2.11
C LYS A 16 16.46 14.13 1.85
N ILE A 17 16.04 15.35 1.52
CA ILE A 17 14.72 15.61 0.95
C ILE A 17 14.64 14.78 -0.33
N LYS A 18 14.07 13.58 -0.24
CA LYS A 18 13.57 12.81 -1.37
C LYS A 18 12.59 13.75 -2.06
N GLY A 19 12.75 13.96 -3.36
CA GLY A 19 12.00 14.96 -4.13
C GLY A 19 10.52 14.98 -3.74
N SER A 20 9.94 16.19 -3.72
CA SER A 20 8.60 16.56 -3.27
C SER A 20 7.46 15.77 -3.97
N TYR A 21 7.40 14.47 -3.78
CA TYR A 21 6.24 13.66 -4.07
C TYR A 21 5.52 13.48 -2.74
N THR A 22 4.35 14.10 -2.61
CA THR A 22 3.46 13.87 -1.47
C THR A 22 3.02 12.42 -1.57
N GLU A 23 3.49 11.58 -0.66
CA GLU A 23 2.98 10.22 -0.52
C GLU A 23 1.58 10.30 0.07
N LEU A 24 0.60 9.76 -0.65
CA LEU A 24 -0.80 9.76 -0.25
C LEU A 24 -1.20 8.35 0.17
N GLU A 25 -1.56 8.17 1.43
CA GLU A 25 -2.07 6.90 1.94
C GLU A 25 -3.49 6.65 1.43
N VAL A 26 -3.77 5.40 1.04
CA VAL A 26 -5.13 4.94 0.67
C VAL A 26 -5.68 4.13 1.84
N ALA A 27 -6.72 4.66 2.47
CA ALA A 27 -7.41 3.97 3.55
C ALA A 27 -8.25 2.81 3.00
N PHE A 28 -8.07 1.63 3.58
CA PHE A 28 -8.86 0.45 3.25
C PHE A 28 -10.01 0.25 4.24
N GLU A 29 -11.14 -0.17 3.71
CA GLU A 29 -12.29 -0.69 4.45
C GLU A 29 -12.67 -2.08 3.94
N GLY A 30 -13.51 -2.79 4.69
CA GLY A 30 -14.00 -4.10 4.31
C GLY A 30 -13.67 -5.17 5.35
N LYS A 31 -13.63 -6.42 4.91
CA LYS A 31 -13.43 -7.59 5.77
C LYS A 31 -12.41 -8.51 5.16
N TRP A 32 -11.29 -8.70 5.84
CA TRP A 32 -10.33 -9.72 5.46
C TRP A 32 -10.67 -11.06 6.12
N MET A 33 -11.03 -12.05 5.30
CA MET A 33 -11.28 -13.42 5.75
C MET A 33 -10.04 -14.27 5.48
N SER A 34 -9.56 -14.97 6.49
CA SER A 34 -8.42 -15.89 6.43
C SER A 34 -8.79 -17.26 7.00
N LYS A 35 -8.02 -18.31 6.68
CA LYS A 35 -8.26 -19.67 7.20
C LYS A 35 -8.09 -19.76 8.72
N THR A 36 -7.22 -18.92 9.27
CA THR A 36 -6.96 -18.85 10.71
C THR A 36 -7.93 -17.86 11.35
N ARG A 37 -8.43 -18.18 12.55
CA ARG A 37 -9.16 -17.19 13.35
C ARG A 37 -8.19 -16.09 13.76
N SER A 38 -8.08 -15.07 12.93
CA SER A 38 -7.22 -13.93 13.18
C SER A 38 -8.04 -12.81 13.82
N LEU A 39 -7.50 -12.24 14.90
CA LEU A 39 -7.93 -10.92 15.39
C LEU A 39 -7.27 -9.79 14.58
N SER A 40 -6.39 -10.14 13.64
CA SER A 40 -5.56 -9.16 12.93
C SER A 40 -6.37 -8.30 11.97
N PRO A 41 -5.97 -7.03 11.84
CA PRO A 41 -6.62 -6.04 10.99
C PRO A 41 -6.48 -6.37 9.50
N ILE A 42 -7.03 -5.49 8.67
CA ILE A 42 -6.76 -5.38 7.24
C ILE A 42 -5.24 -5.50 7.00
N PRO A 43 -4.74 -6.52 6.28
CA PRO A 43 -3.30 -6.81 6.20
C PRO A 43 -2.56 -5.97 5.16
N PHE A 44 -3.31 -5.20 4.36
CA PHE A 44 -2.80 -4.35 3.30
C PHE A 44 -2.75 -2.89 3.74
N THR A 45 -1.64 -2.23 3.43
CA THR A 45 -1.53 -0.77 3.34
C THR A 45 -1.28 -0.38 1.89
N ALA A 46 -1.65 0.85 1.54
CA ALA A 46 -1.50 1.37 0.20
C ALA A 46 -1.03 2.82 0.24
N SER A 47 -0.11 3.19 -0.66
CA SER A 47 0.30 4.57 -0.84
C SER A 47 0.53 4.90 -2.31
N ILE A 48 0.30 6.16 -2.67
CA ILE A 48 0.54 6.69 -4.01
C ILE A 48 1.69 7.67 -3.94
N SER A 49 2.66 7.50 -4.83
CA SER A 49 3.79 8.39 -4.98
C SER A 49 4.09 8.59 -6.47
N GLY A 50 3.78 9.79 -6.98
CA GLY A 50 3.79 10.03 -8.43
C GLY A 50 2.77 9.13 -9.14
N ASP A 51 3.20 8.47 -10.20
CA ASP A 51 2.34 7.63 -11.06
C ASP A 51 2.34 6.16 -10.63
N GLN A 52 2.53 5.89 -9.33
CA GLN A 52 2.67 4.53 -8.81
C GLN A 52 1.88 4.35 -7.52
N LEU A 53 1.04 3.31 -7.51
CA LEU A 53 0.36 2.80 -6.32
C LEU A 53 1.17 1.63 -5.78
N THR A 54 1.60 1.73 -4.53
CA THR A 54 2.33 0.69 -3.81
C THR A 54 1.40 0.03 -2.81
N LEU A 55 1.42 -1.30 -2.77
CA LEU A 55 0.72 -2.11 -1.78
C LEU A 55 1.75 -2.90 -0.97
N GLU A 56 1.59 -2.89 0.34
CA GLU A 56 2.38 -3.73 1.25
C GLU A 56 1.45 -4.66 2.01
N CYS A 57 1.77 -5.95 2.02
CA CYS A 57 1.03 -6.97 2.76
C CYS A 57 1.86 -7.48 3.93
N THR A 58 1.34 -7.28 5.13
CA THR A 58 1.98 -7.76 6.38
C THR A 58 1.83 -9.26 6.60
N SER A 59 0.94 -9.93 5.85
CA SER A 59 0.67 -11.36 5.97
C SER A 59 0.37 -11.97 4.59
N PRO A 60 1.42 -12.17 3.75
CA PRO A 60 1.32 -12.62 2.36
C PRO A 60 1.03 -14.13 2.25
N ASP A 61 -0.07 -14.57 2.85
CA ASP A 61 -0.42 -15.98 3.02
C ASP A 61 -1.42 -16.50 1.97
N TYR A 62 -1.98 -15.61 1.15
CA TYR A 62 -3.08 -15.92 0.25
C TYR A 62 -2.84 -15.32 -1.13
N ASP A 63 -3.18 -16.09 -2.16
CA ASP A 63 -3.35 -15.56 -3.50
C ASP A 63 -4.48 -14.52 -3.48
N VAL A 64 -4.30 -13.42 -4.20
CA VAL A 64 -5.26 -12.31 -4.24
C VAL A 64 -5.55 -11.88 -5.67
N ASN A 65 -6.78 -11.43 -5.89
CA ASN A 65 -7.12 -10.66 -7.07
C ASN A 65 -7.17 -9.18 -6.69
N ILE A 66 -6.42 -8.35 -7.41
CA ILE A 66 -6.42 -6.90 -7.25
C ILE A 66 -7.05 -6.29 -8.50
N THR A 67 -8.02 -5.40 -8.31
CA THR A 67 -8.71 -4.68 -9.38
C THR A 67 -8.71 -3.19 -9.09
N ILE A 68 -8.44 -2.36 -10.10
CA ILE A 68 -8.68 -0.91 -10.05
C ILE A 68 -9.89 -0.60 -10.92
N VAL A 69 -10.87 0.06 -10.33
CA VAL A 69 -12.16 0.42 -10.91
C VAL A 69 -12.25 1.93 -11.04
N ASN A 70 -12.65 2.44 -12.21
CA ASN A 70 -12.86 3.88 -12.40
C ASN A 70 -14.22 4.34 -11.81
N ALA A 71 -14.45 5.66 -11.80
CA ALA A 71 -15.68 6.25 -11.27
C ALA A 71 -17.00 5.74 -11.92
N ASN A 72 -16.93 5.11 -13.10
CA ASN A 72 -18.09 4.52 -13.78
C ASN A 72 -18.31 3.05 -13.41
N GLY A 73 -17.57 2.51 -12.45
CA GLY A 73 -17.64 1.10 -12.06
C GLY A 73 -17.00 0.14 -13.07
N GLN A 74 -16.16 0.63 -13.99
CA GLN A 74 -15.48 -0.21 -14.98
C GLN A 74 -14.08 -0.58 -14.50
N PRO A 75 -13.68 -1.87 -14.55
CA PRO A 75 -12.32 -2.28 -14.25
C PRO A 75 -11.36 -1.73 -15.32
N VAL A 76 -10.34 -1.01 -14.90
CA VAL A 76 -9.31 -0.42 -15.78
C VAL A 76 -7.95 -1.10 -15.63
N TRP A 77 -7.74 -1.82 -14.53
CA TRP A 77 -6.57 -2.66 -14.30
C TRP A 77 -6.96 -3.84 -13.42
N GLN A 78 -6.40 -5.02 -13.68
CA GLN A 78 -6.65 -6.22 -12.89
C GLN A 78 -5.42 -7.13 -12.94
N CYS A 79 -5.09 -7.76 -11.82
CA CYS A 79 -4.03 -8.75 -11.75
C CYS A 79 -4.28 -9.76 -10.62
N ASP A 80 -3.94 -11.02 -10.90
CA ASP A 80 -3.87 -12.08 -9.90
C ASP A 80 -2.43 -12.16 -9.39
N ILE A 81 -2.26 -12.10 -8.07
CA ILE A 81 -0.95 -12.14 -7.41
C ILE A 81 -0.90 -13.36 -6.51
N ALA A 82 0.12 -14.20 -6.68
CA ALA A 82 0.34 -15.36 -5.83
C ALA A 82 0.80 -14.93 -4.43
N ALA A 83 0.41 -15.68 -3.40
CA ALA A 83 0.67 -15.41 -1.99
C ALA A 83 2.09 -14.85 -1.69
N PRO A 84 3.20 -15.52 -2.05
CA PRO A 84 4.54 -15.02 -1.71
C PRO A 84 4.88 -13.66 -2.35
N GLU A 85 4.24 -13.32 -3.46
CA GLU A 85 4.46 -12.07 -4.21
C GLU A 85 3.60 -10.91 -3.69
N THR A 86 2.60 -11.20 -2.84
CA THR A 86 1.72 -10.15 -2.29
C THR A 86 2.38 -9.25 -1.24
N SER A 87 3.58 -9.63 -0.76
CA SER A 87 4.30 -8.86 0.26
C SER A 87 4.56 -7.41 -0.15
N PHE A 88 4.82 -7.17 -1.43
CA PHE A 88 5.00 -5.86 -2.02
C PHE A 88 4.53 -5.88 -3.49
N VAL A 89 3.53 -5.07 -3.82
CA VAL A 89 3.01 -4.95 -5.20
C VAL A 89 3.10 -3.50 -5.64
N SER A 90 3.61 -3.28 -6.85
CA SER A 90 3.75 -1.96 -7.45
C SER A 90 2.91 -1.90 -8.72
N ILE A 91 1.97 -0.97 -8.76
CA ILE A 91 1.00 -0.82 -9.85
C ILE A 91 1.25 0.52 -10.55
N PRO A 92 1.59 0.51 -11.85
CA PRO A 92 1.74 1.74 -12.62
C PRO A 92 0.38 2.38 -12.89
N LEU A 93 0.29 3.70 -12.72
CA LEU A 93 -0.90 4.52 -12.91
C LEU A 93 -0.75 5.52 -14.06
N ASP A 94 0.41 5.56 -14.71
CA ASP A 94 0.80 6.50 -15.78
C ASP A 94 -0.13 6.48 -17.01
N SER A 95 -0.79 5.35 -17.26
CA SER A 95 -1.76 5.18 -18.35
C SER A 95 -3.19 5.56 -17.96
N LEU A 96 -3.47 5.82 -16.69
CA LEU A 96 -4.81 6.14 -16.20
C LEU A 96 -5.05 7.66 -16.22
N PRO A 97 -6.19 8.13 -16.75
CA PRO A 97 -6.52 9.56 -16.73
C PRO A 97 -6.76 10.06 -15.29
N GLN A 98 -6.65 11.38 -15.08
CA GLN A 98 -7.02 11.97 -13.79
C GLN A 98 -8.47 11.66 -13.42
N GLY A 99 -8.72 11.46 -12.13
CA GLY A 99 -10.04 11.14 -11.62
C GLY A 99 -10.03 10.23 -10.39
N SER A 100 -11.24 9.82 -10.00
CA SER A 100 -11.46 8.96 -8.84
C SER A 100 -11.42 7.49 -9.22
N TYR A 101 -10.72 6.72 -8.40
CA TYR A 101 -10.59 5.28 -8.56
C TYR A 101 -10.87 4.56 -7.25
N THR A 102 -11.32 3.31 -7.37
CA THR A 102 -11.42 2.37 -6.26
C THR A 102 -10.44 1.23 -6.54
N ILE A 103 -9.56 0.95 -5.59
CA ILE A 103 -8.80 -0.30 -5.57
C ILE A 103 -9.60 -1.33 -4.76
N GLU A 104 -9.74 -2.52 -5.30
CA GLU A 104 -10.40 -3.67 -4.70
C GLU A 104 -9.38 -4.81 -4.57
N ILE A 105 -9.34 -5.45 -3.41
CA ILE A 105 -8.48 -6.61 -3.14
C ILE A 105 -9.35 -7.73 -2.58
N SER A 106 -9.33 -8.88 -3.22
CA SER A 106 -10.11 -10.05 -2.80
C SER A 106 -9.27 -11.31 -2.73
N ASN A 107 -9.76 -12.30 -1.98
CA ASN A 107 -9.17 -13.62 -1.91
C ASN A 107 -10.27 -14.71 -2.01
N ASP A 108 -9.85 -15.96 -2.27
CA ASP A 108 -10.76 -17.11 -2.42
C ASP A 108 -11.50 -17.52 -1.15
N TYR A 109 -11.22 -16.88 -0.02
CA TYR A 109 -11.81 -17.17 1.29
C TYR A 109 -12.93 -16.19 1.66
N GLY A 110 -13.37 -15.37 0.69
CA GLY A 110 -14.40 -14.36 0.89
C GLY A 110 -13.89 -13.10 1.59
N GLY A 111 -12.58 -12.89 1.61
CA GLY A 111 -11.97 -11.63 2.01
C GLY A 111 -12.14 -10.60 0.89
N TYR A 112 -12.52 -9.39 1.28
CA TYR A 112 -12.68 -8.27 0.36
C TYR A 112 -12.33 -6.96 1.07
N LEU A 113 -11.49 -6.17 0.41
CA LEU A 113 -11.08 -4.83 0.84
C LEU A 113 -11.30 -3.87 -0.32
N GLN A 114 -11.63 -2.64 0.00
CA GLN A 114 -11.66 -1.56 -0.97
C GLN A 114 -11.08 -0.28 -0.38
N GLY A 115 -10.50 0.54 -1.24
CA GLY A 115 -9.99 1.86 -0.89
C GLY A 115 -10.14 2.81 -2.07
N THR A 116 -10.36 4.09 -1.80
CA THR A 116 -10.55 5.10 -2.85
C THR A 116 -9.36 6.04 -2.93
N PHE A 117 -8.94 6.39 -4.14
CA PHE A 117 -7.88 7.35 -4.38
C PHE A 117 -8.17 8.26 -5.57
N GLN A 118 -7.41 9.36 -5.68
CA GLN A 118 -7.49 10.33 -6.77
C GLN A 118 -6.14 10.38 -7.50
N LEU A 119 -6.20 10.50 -8.83
CA LEU A 119 -5.07 10.83 -9.72
C LEU A 119 -5.26 12.23 -10.31
#